data_AF-A0A3M8KZK8-F1
#
_entry.id   AF-A0A3M8KZK8-F1
#
_cell.length_a   1.000
_cell.length_b   1.000
_cell.length_c   1.000
_cell.angle_alpha   90.00
_cell.angle_beta   90.00
_cell.angle_gamma   90.00
#
_symmetry.space_group_name_H-M   'P 1'
#
loop_
_entity.id
_entity.type
_entity.pdbx_description
1 polymer ?
#
loop_
_entity_poly.entity_id
_entity_poly.type
_entity_poly.pdbx_seq_one_letter_code
_entity_poly.pdbx_strand_id
1 'polypeptide(L)'
;MSIEHDFFGILGSDDAGEVYWSDTAELGDQSVDIDLSSPDEDSVSVEALDIAAAMIGSLEDLDSQARESLVAELSTENSATLRYIAQTLEELDDDAIDDAIIWDSGDRQIDFLRSLQLQRVGFHPHHKGSEEHFAVLDYSISPDETDAVLVVTLDVNADTVDVAIES
;
A
#
# COMPACT_ATOMS: atom_id res chain seq x y z
N MET A 1 1.69 5.80 -28.01
CA MET A 1 0.95 7.07 -28.18
C MET A 1 1.33 7.90 -26.95
N SER A 2 0.54 8.83 -26.44
CA SER A 2 0.78 9.40 -25.11
C SER A 2 -0.58 9.69 -24.50
N ILE A 3 -0.79 9.34 -23.23
CA ILE A 3 -2.07 9.55 -22.54
C ILE A 3 -1.99 10.87 -21.77
N GLU A 4 -2.89 11.80 -22.05
CA GLU A 4 -3.02 13.05 -21.28
C GLU A 4 -4.14 12.89 -20.24
N HIS A 5 -3.83 13.21 -18.98
CA HIS A 5 -4.73 13.12 -17.84
C HIS A 5 -4.58 14.35 -16.93
N ASP A 6 -5.68 14.83 -16.36
CA ASP A 6 -5.69 16.07 -15.57
C ASP A 6 -4.81 15.98 -14.31
N PHE A 7 -4.79 14.81 -13.67
CA PHE A 7 -4.00 14.57 -12.46
C PHE A 7 -2.54 14.19 -12.77
N PHE A 8 -2.33 13.25 -13.69
CA PHE A 8 -1.00 12.66 -13.95
C PHE A 8 -0.20 13.40 -15.03
N GLY A 9 -0.82 14.36 -15.71
CA GLY A 9 -0.22 15.02 -16.87
C GLY A 9 -0.11 14.06 -18.06
N ILE A 10 1.05 14.04 -18.71
CA ILE A 10 1.28 13.23 -19.91
C ILE A 10 2.05 11.96 -19.53
N LEU A 11 1.46 10.81 -19.81
CA LEU A 11 1.98 9.46 -19.56
C LEU A 11 2.39 8.77 -20.88
N GLY A 12 3.35 7.83 -20.81
CA GLY A 12 3.70 6.90 -21.90
C GLY A 12 4.49 7.50 -23.08
N SER A 13 5.34 8.50 -22.82
CA SER A 13 6.05 9.24 -23.87
C SER A 13 7.35 8.59 -24.39
N ASP A 14 7.69 7.40 -23.90
CA ASP A 14 8.94 6.69 -24.21
C ASP A 14 8.74 5.55 -25.22
N ASP A 15 9.80 5.26 -25.98
CA ASP A 15 9.79 4.31 -27.11
C ASP A 15 9.54 2.85 -26.67
N ALA A 16 9.53 2.57 -25.36
CA ALA A 16 9.35 1.24 -24.78
C ALA A 16 7.87 0.86 -24.58
N GLY A 17 6.94 1.83 -24.60
CA GLY A 17 5.50 1.58 -24.43
C GLY A 17 5.07 1.26 -23.00
N GLU A 18 5.98 1.37 -22.03
CA GLU A 18 5.67 1.30 -20.60
C GLU A 18 5.14 2.65 -20.10
N VAL A 19 4.35 2.63 -19.04
CA VAL A 19 3.89 3.84 -18.36
C VAL A 19 4.46 3.83 -16.96
N TYR A 20 5.09 4.94 -16.58
CA TYR A 20 5.55 5.17 -15.23
C TYR A 20 5.29 6.62 -14.81
N TRP A 21 4.79 6.79 -13.59
CA TRP A 21 4.64 8.07 -12.91
C TRP A 21 4.90 7.86 -11.43
N SER A 22 5.46 8.87 -10.77
CA SER A 22 5.59 8.87 -9.32
C SER A 22 5.53 10.29 -8.77
N ASP A 23 5.03 10.38 -7.55
CA ASP A 23 4.95 11.61 -6.75
C ASP A 23 4.87 11.22 -5.26
N THR A 24 4.63 12.19 -4.40
CA THR A 24 4.57 11.99 -2.95
C THR A 24 3.27 12.59 -2.42
N ALA A 25 2.58 11.86 -1.55
CA ALA A 25 1.36 12.32 -0.88
C ALA A 25 1.58 12.48 0.62
N GLU A 26 0.89 13.44 1.23
CA GLU A 26 0.87 13.64 2.68
C GLU A 26 -0.25 12.78 3.30
N LEU A 27 0.09 11.99 4.32
CA LEU A 27 -0.84 11.21 5.15
C LEU A 27 -0.61 11.61 6.62
N GLY A 28 -1.40 12.56 7.12
CA GLY A 28 -1.14 13.18 8.42
C GLY A 28 0.21 13.90 8.43
N ASP A 29 1.11 13.50 9.33
CA ASP A 29 2.49 14.02 9.41
C ASP A 29 3.49 13.16 8.59
N GLN A 30 3.02 12.14 7.88
CA GLN A 30 3.84 11.21 7.11
C GLN A 30 3.86 11.55 5.62
N SER A 31 5.01 11.34 4.99
CA SER A 31 5.19 11.41 3.54
C SER A 31 5.10 10.00 2.96
N VAL A 32 4.23 9.77 1.99
CA VAL A 32 3.99 8.47 1.34
C VAL A 32 4.40 8.53 -0.11
N ASP A 33 5.23 7.59 -0.57
CA ASP A 33 5.58 7.48 -1.98
C ASP A 33 4.41 6.91 -2.78
N ILE A 34 4.05 7.56 -3.88
CA ILE A 34 2.99 7.10 -4.77
C ILE A 34 3.60 6.83 -6.13
N ASP A 35 3.39 5.63 -6.66
CA ASP A 35 3.79 5.29 -8.02
C ASP A 35 2.64 4.70 -8.82
N LEU A 36 2.71 4.87 -10.13
CA LEU A 36 1.78 4.31 -11.09
C LEU A 36 2.60 3.67 -12.20
N SER A 37 2.35 2.39 -12.47
CA SER A 37 3.07 1.65 -13.49
C SER A 37 2.18 0.75 -14.34
N SER A 38 2.48 0.70 -15.63
CA SER A 38 1.88 -0.24 -16.57
C SER A 38 2.92 -0.77 -17.55
N PRO A 39 2.93 -2.08 -17.85
CA PRO A 39 3.83 -2.65 -18.85
C PRO A 39 3.45 -2.28 -20.28
N ASP A 40 2.22 -1.80 -20.50
CA ASP A 40 1.68 -1.49 -21.83
C ASP A 40 0.75 -0.28 -21.76
N GLU A 41 1.07 0.79 -22.50
CA GLU A 41 0.26 2.01 -22.57
C GLU A 41 -1.16 1.73 -23.07
N ASP A 42 -1.32 0.88 -24.09
CA ASP A 42 -2.63 0.60 -24.71
C ASP A 42 -3.59 -0.11 -23.73
N SER A 43 -3.07 -0.75 -22.68
CA SER A 43 -3.85 -1.36 -21.61
C SER A 43 -4.39 -0.34 -20.58
N VAL A 44 -3.85 0.88 -20.54
CA VAL A 44 -4.25 1.93 -19.59
C VAL A 44 -5.42 2.73 -20.15
N SER A 45 -6.56 2.73 -19.43
CA SER A 45 -7.71 3.56 -19.77
C SER A 45 -7.77 4.82 -18.93
N VAL A 46 -8.30 5.91 -19.50
CA VAL A 46 -8.58 7.15 -18.76
C VAL A 46 -9.43 6.87 -17.51
N GLU A 47 -10.45 6.01 -17.60
CA GLU A 47 -11.26 5.60 -16.45
C GLU A 47 -10.44 4.96 -15.32
N ALA A 48 -9.39 4.21 -15.65
CA ALA A 48 -8.52 3.60 -14.63
C ALA A 48 -7.62 4.66 -13.97
N LEU A 49 -7.20 5.67 -14.73
CA LEU A 49 -6.47 6.82 -14.20
C LEU A 49 -7.36 7.68 -13.31
N ASP A 50 -8.62 7.92 -13.70
CA ASP A 50 -9.60 8.63 -12.86
C ASP A 50 -9.79 7.93 -11.51
N ILE A 51 -9.88 6.60 -11.52
CA ILE A 51 -9.99 5.79 -10.29
C ILE A 51 -8.72 5.90 -9.44
N ALA A 52 -7.53 5.75 -10.04
CA ALA A 52 -6.27 5.91 -9.31
C ALA A 52 -6.15 7.31 -8.69
N ALA A 53 -6.46 8.36 -9.44
CA ALA A 53 -6.46 9.73 -8.94
C ALA A 53 -7.47 9.94 -7.80
N ALA A 54 -8.66 9.32 -7.88
CA ALA A 54 -9.66 9.37 -6.82
C ALA A 54 -9.20 8.64 -5.54
N MET A 55 -8.51 7.49 -5.69
CA MET A 55 -7.92 6.76 -4.57
C MET A 55 -6.79 7.56 -3.91
N ILE A 56 -5.91 8.19 -4.69
CA ILE A 56 -4.86 9.09 -4.17
C ILE A 56 -5.49 10.27 -3.41
N GLY A 57 -6.55 10.86 -3.96
CA GLY A 57 -7.29 11.95 -3.31
C GLY A 57 -8.01 11.54 -2.02
N SER A 58 -8.21 10.24 -1.79
CA SER A 58 -8.86 9.66 -0.61
C SER A 58 -7.91 8.75 0.18
N LEU A 59 -6.60 9.07 0.18
CA LEU A 59 -5.56 8.21 0.74
C LEU A 59 -5.79 7.87 2.22
N GLU A 60 -6.29 8.81 3.02
CA GLU A 60 -6.65 8.59 4.44
C GLU A 60 -7.71 7.50 4.61
N ASP A 61 -8.77 7.54 3.79
CA ASP A 61 -9.82 6.52 3.81
C ASP A 61 -9.30 5.17 3.30
N LEU A 62 -8.38 5.19 2.32
CA LEU A 62 -7.75 3.98 1.77
C LEU A 62 -6.88 3.28 2.81
N ASP A 63 -6.02 4.03 3.51
CA ASP A 63 -5.18 3.53 4.61
C ASP A 63 -6.04 2.97 5.75
N SER A 64 -7.09 3.69 6.15
CA SER A 64 -8.01 3.22 7.19
C SER A 64 -8.66 1.87 6.83
N GLN A 65 -9.17 1.73 5.61
CA GLN A 65 -9.81 0.49 5.15
C GLN A 65 -8.81 -0.67 5.09
N ALA A 66 -7.60 -0.43 4.58
CA ALA A 66 -6.55 -1.44 4.56
C ALA A 66 -6.19 -1.92 5.98
N ARG A 67 -6.07 -1.00 6.94
CA ARG A 67 -5.82 -1.34 8.35
C ARG A 67 -6.97 -2.12 8.99
N GLU A 68 -8.22 -1.82 8.64
CA GLU A 68 -9.36 -2.63 9.09
C GLU A 68 -9.27 -4.08 8.60
N SER A 69 -8.83 -4.30 7.35
CA SER A 69 -8.56 -5.63 6.81
C SER A 69 -7.42 -6.35 7.55
N LEU A 70 -6.33 -5.64 7.87
CA LEU A 70 -5.23 -6.20 8.68
C LEU A 70 -5.69 -6.58 10.09
N VAL A 71 -6.56 -5.77 10.72
CA VAL A 71 -7.14 -6.11 12.03
C VAL A 71 -8.04 -7.34 11.92
N ALA A 72 -8.83 -7.47 10.84
CA ALA A 72 -9.65 -8.65 10.62
C ALA A 72 -8.80 -9.93 10.47
N GLU A 73 -7.63 -9.85 9.82
CA GLU A 73 -6.67 -10.95 9.69
C GLU A 73 -6.14 -11.49 11.04
N LEU A 74 -6.17 -10.70 12.12
CA LEU A 74 -5.75 -11.17 13.44
C LEU A 74 -6.63 -12.31 13.98
N SER A 75 -7.87 -12.42 13.49
CA SER A 75 -8.79 -13.51 13.86
C SER A 75 -8.62 -14.77 13.00
N THR A 76 -7.82 -14.69 11.93
CA THR A 76 -7.58 -15.80 11.01
C THR A 76 -6.28 -16.52 11.39
N GLU A 77 -6.36 -17.81 11.65
CA GLU A 77 -5.19 -18.61 11.99
C GLU A 77 -4.15 -18.57 10.84
N ASN A 78 -2.88 -18.31 11.20
CA ASN A 78 -1.75 -18.30 10.26
C ASN A 78 -1.86 -17.27 9.12
N SER A 79 -2.62 -16.19 9.32
CA SER A 79 -2.71 -15.05 8.42
C SER A 79 -1.34 -14.40 8.15
N ALA A 80 -1.23 -13.65 7.05
CA ALA A 80 -0.02 -12.91 6.74
C ALA A 80 0.27 -11.87 7.83
N THR A 81 -0.76 -11.18 8.30
CA THR A 81 -0.64 -10.20 9.38
C THR A 81 -0.04 -10.80 10.67
N LEU A 82 -0.54 -11.96 11.12
CA LEU A 82 0.02 -12.61 12.33
C LEU A 82 1.46 -13.06 12.14
N ARG A 83 1.79 -13.57 10.94
CA ARG A 83 3.16 -13.98 10.61
C ARG A 83 4.11 -12.79 10.56
N TYR A 84 3.67 -11.65 10.03
CA TYR A 84 4.45 -10.41 10.00
C TYR A 84 4.78 -9.91 11.40
N ILE A 85 3.77 -9.87 12.28
CA ILE A 85 3.96 -9.48 13.68
C ILE A 85 4.96 -10.43 14.36
N ALA A 86 4.77 -11.74 14.22
CA ALA A 86 5.67 -12.73 14.82
C ALA A 86 7.10 -12.58 14.32
N GLN A 87 7.28 -12.49 12.99
CA GLN A 87 8.58 -12.31 12.36
C GLN A 87 9.27 -11.03 12.88
N THR A 88 8.56 -9.90 12.91
CA THR A 88 9.11 -8.64 13.40
C THR A 88 9.56 -8.76 14.86
N LEU A 89 8.76 -9.39 15.71
CA LEU A 89 9.09 -9.57 17.14
C LEU A 89 10.28 -10.53 17.36
N GLU A 90 10.61 -11.37 16.38
CA GLU A 90 11.79 -12.23 16.40
C GLU A 90 13.04 -11.52 15.83
N GLU A 91 12.85 -10.58 14.90
CA GLU A 91 13.93 -9.84 14.22
C GLU A 91 14.40 -8.61 15.01
N LEU A 92 13.48 -7.86 15.61
CA LEU A 92 13.77 -6.63 16.33
C LEU A 92 14.00 -6.89 17.83
N ASP A 93 14.95 -6.17 18.43
CA ASP A 93 15.14 -6.15 19.88
C ASP A 93 13.99 -5.41 20.59
N ASP A 94 13.77 -5.72 21.88
CA ASP A 94 12.67 -5.14 22.67
C ASP A 94 12.66 -3.60 22.66
N ASP A 95 13.82 -2.94 22.78
CA ASP A 95 13.92 -1.47 22.72
C ASP A 95 13.42 -0.91 21.37
N ALA A 96 13.77 -1.55 20.25
CA ALA A 96 13.32 -1.12 18.92
C ALA A 96 11.81 -1.31 18.74
N ILE A 97 11.25 -2.39 19.31
CA ILE A 97 9.81 -2.63 19.30
C ILE A 97 9.07 -1.59 20.15
N ASP A 98 9.59 -1.25 21.33
CA ASP A 98 8.97 -0.25 22.21
C ASP A 98 9.04 1.17 21.63
N ASP A 99 10.11 1.52 20.90
CA ASP A 99 10.19 2.78 20.14
C ASP A 99 9.22 2.80 18.95
N ALA A 100 9.03 1.66 18.27
CA ALA A 100 8.14 1.56 17.13
C ALA A 100 6.65 1.56 17.53
N ILE A 101 6.28 0.89 18.62
CA ILE A 101 4.89 0.81 19.09
C ILE A 101 4.57 2.04 19.97
N ILE A 102 4.10 3.10 19.34
CA ILE A 102 3.79 4.37 20.02
C ILE A 102 2.43 4.40 20.74
N TRP A 103 1.59 3.39 20.52
CA TRP A 103 0.24 3.30 21.08
C TRP A 103 0.19 2.33 22.27
N ASP A 104 -0.59 2.68 23.29
CA ASP A 104 -0.87 1.82 24.45
C ASP A 104 -2.39 1.76 24.67
N SER A 105 -3.04 0.82 23.99
CA SER A 105 -4.48 0.53 24.15
C SER A 105 -4.75 -0.70 25.02
N GLY A 106 -3.69 -1.43 25.39
CA GLY A 106 -3.76 -2.69 26.14
C GLY A 106 -3.90 -3.93 25.28
N ASP A 107 -3.94 -3.77 23.95
CA ASP A 107 -3.86 -4.85 22.98
C ASP A 107 -2.65 -4.62 22.07
N ARG A 108 -1.55 -5.31 22.38
CA ARG A 108 -0.26 -5.11 21.71
C ARG A 108 -0.34 -5.36 20.19
N GLN A 109 -1.21 -6.27 19.74
CA GLN A 109 -1.34 -6.54 18.30
C GLN A 109 -2.04 -5.39 17.59
N ILE A 110 -3.07 -4.81 18.21
CA ILE A 110 -3.75 -3.63 17.69
C ILE A 110 -2.82 -2.41 17.72
N ASP A 111 -2.08 -2.23 18.81
CA ASP A 111 -1.12 -1.13 18.96
C ASP A 111 0.00 -1.24 17.91
N PHE A 112 0.46 -2.45 17.62
CA PHE A 112 1.41 -2.73 16.53
C PHE A 112 0.84 -2.30 15.17
N LEU A 113 -0.36 -2.75 14.80
CA LEU A 113 -0.97 -2.41 13.50
C LEU A 113 -1.25 -0.91 13.34
N ARG A 114 -1.57 -0.21 14.43
CA ARG A 114 -1.74 1.25 14.44
C ARG A 114 -0.42 2.02 14.32
N SER A 115 0.68 1.37 14.63
CA SER A 115 2.02 1.97 14.54
C SER A 115 2.69 1.74 13.18
N LEU A 116 2.10 0.90 12.32
CA LEU A 116 2.58 0.69 10.96
C LEU A 116 2.60 2.00 10.17
N GLN A 117 3.69 2.24 9.45
CA GLN A 117 3.90 3.38 8.57
C GLN A 117 3.63 2.95 7.12
N LEU A 118 2.71 3.63 6.44
CA LEU A 118 2.46 3.40 5.01
C LEU A 118 3.62 3.99 4.19
N GLN A 119 4.53 3.17 3.68
CA GLN A 119 5.71 3.65 2.96
C GLN A 119 5.36 4.05 1.53
N ARG A 120 4.58 3.19 0.85
CA ARG A 120 4.30 3.34 -0.57
C ARG A 120 2.90 2.90 -0.95
N VAL A 121 2.33 3.55 -1.97
CA VAL A 121 1.15 3.05 -2.70
C VAL A 121 1.49 2.95 -4.19
N GLY A 122 1.49 1.72 -4.71
CA GLY A 122 1.69 1.44 -6.13
C GLY A 122 0.36 1.20 -6.85
N PHE A 123 0.15 1.85 -7.99
CA PHE A 123 -1.04 1.70 -8.83
C PHE A 123 -0.72 1.00 -10.15
N HIS A 124 -1.59 0.05 -10.53
CA HIS A 124 -1.46 -0.78 -11.72
C HIS A 124 -2.71 -0.68 -12.60
N PRO A 125 -2.90 0.45 -13.32
CA PRO A 125 -4.14 0.74 -14.05
C PRO A 125 -4.43 -0.17 -15.26
N HIS A 126 -3.53 -1.10 -15.56
CA HIS A 126 -3.72 -2.15 -16.55
C HIS A 126 -4.59 -3.30 -16.04
N HIS A 127 -4.69 -3.48 -14.72
CA HIS A 127 -5.60 -4.41 -14.07
C HIS A 127 -6.94 -3.73 -13.79
N LYS A 128 -8.05 -4.38 -14.13
CA LYS A 128 -9.39 -3.74 -14.10
C LYS A 128 -10.48 -4.63 -13.51
N GLY A 129 -10.17 -5.89 -13.23
CA GLY A 129 -11.05 -6.84 -12.60
C GLY A 129 -11.03 -6.73 -11.09
N SER A 130 -12.14 -7.12 -10.45
CA SER A 130 -12.30 -7.14 -8.99
C SER A 130 -11.46 -8.21 -8.27
N GLU A 131 -10.75 -9.06 -9.01
CA GLU A 131 -9.85 -10.08 -8.47
C GLU A 131 -8.39 -9.81 -8.86
N GLU A 132 -8.13 -8.68 -9.54
CA GLU A 132 -6.80 -8.26 -9.98
C GLU A 132 -6.25 -7.18 -9.05
N HIS A 133 -4.92 -7.07 -8.98
CA HIS A 133 -4.27 -6.05 -8.16
C HIS A 133 -4.27 -4.70 -8.88
N PHE A 134 -5.11 -3.79 -8.42
CA PHE A 134 -5.16 -2.43 -8.93
C PHE A 134 -4.27 -1.49 -8.11
N ALA A 135 -4.27 -1.63 -6.79
CA ALA A 135 -3.42 -0.87 -5.89
C ALA A 135 -2.73 -1.79 -4.88
N VAL A 136 -1.52 -1.40 -4.48
CA VAL A 136 -0.68 -2.14 -3.53
C VAL A 136 -0.18 -1.16 -2.49
N LEU A 137 -0.43 -1.45 -1.21
CA LEU A 137 -0.04 -0.61 -0.08
C LEU A 137 1.03 -1.33 0.74
N ASP A 138 2.19 -0.71 0.84
CA ASP A 138 3.37 -1.26 1.49
C ASP A 138 3.53 -0.65 2.89
N TYR A 139 3.39 -1.47 3.93
CA TYR A 139 3.52 -1.05 5.32
C TYR A 139 4.80 -1.58 5.96
N SER A 140 5.46 -0.73 6.75
CA SER A 140 6.55 -1.16 7.64
C SER A 140 6.35 -0.59 9.03
N ILE A 141 6.70 -1.38 10.05
CA ILE A 141 6.66 -0.94 11.45
C ILE A 141 7.86 -0.07 11.82
N SER A 142 9.03 -0.34 11.22
CA SER A 142 10.27 0.38 11.46
C SER A 142 11.16 0.29 10.21
N PRO A 143 10.91 1.10 9.18
CA PRO A 143 11.60 1.01 7.89
C PRO A 143 13.11 1.26 7.97
N ASP A 144 13.59 1.90 9.05
CA ASP A 144 15.02 2.10 9.29
C ASP A 144 15.71 0.87 9.92
N GLU A 145 14.95 -0.03 10.54
CA GLU A 145 15.48 -1.18 11.31
C GLU A 145 15.15 -2.54 10.67
N THR A 146 14.10 -2.62 9.84
CA THR A 146 13.72 -3.86 9.13
C THR A 146 13.31 -3.60 7.68
N ASP A 147 13.72 -4.50 6.79
CA ASP A 147 13.28 -4.56 5.39
C ASP A 147 11.92 -5.29 5.24
N ALA A 148 11.35 -5.83 6.33
CA ALA A 148 10.09 -6.56 6.27
C ALA A 148 8.91 -5.61 5.97
N VAL A 149 8.19 -5.90 4.89
CA VAL A 149 7.03 -5.15 4.43
C VAL A 149 5.77 -6.02 4.52
N LEU A 150 4.72 -5.46 5.10
CA LEU A 150 3.37 -6.03 5.06
C LEU A 150 2.62 -5.37 3.90
N VAL A 151 2.27 -6.17 2.91
CA VAL A 151 1.67 -5.70 1.66
C VAL A 151 0.17 -5.97 1.65
N VAL A 152 -0.63 -4.93 1.44
CA VAL A 152 -2.08 -5.04 1.25
C VAL A 152 -2.39 -4.76 -0.21
N THR A 153 -2.97 -5.75 -0.88
CA THR A 153 -3.39 -5.64 -2.28
C THR A 153 -4.87 -5.33 -2.37
N LEU A 154 -5.22 -4.34 -3.17
CA LEU A 154 -6.59 -3.89 -3.40
C LEU A 154 -7.00 -4.04 -4.86
N ASP A 155 -8.29 -4.29 -5.09
CA ASP A 155 -8.90 -4.25 -6.42
C ASP A 155 -9.24 -2.81 -6.85
N VAL A 156 -9.82 -2.69 -8.05
CA VAL A 156 -10.27 -1.41 -8.63
C VAL A 156 -11.37 -0.70 -7.82
N ASN A 157 -12.05 -1.38 -6.91
CA ASN A 157 -13.08 -0.85 -6.02
C ASN A 157 -12.52 -0.48 -4.63
N ALA A 158 -11.21 -0.60 -4.42
CA ALA A 158 -10.52 -0.49 -3.13
C ALA A 158 -10.85 -1.61 -2.13
N ASP A 159 -11.41 -2.72 -2.59
CA ASP A 159 -11.63 -3.90 -1.76
C ASP A 159 -10.32 -4.69 -1.60
N THR A 160 -10.00 -5.14 -0.38
CA THR A 160 -8.82 -5.96 -0.13
C THR A 160 -8.95 -7.35 -0.77
N VAL A 161 -8.00 -7.70 -1.64
CA VAL A 161 -7.96 -9.00 -2.34
C VAL A 161 -6.94 -9.96 -1.73
N ASP A 162 -5.81 -9.45 -1.24
CA ASP A 162 -4.72 -10.25 -0.68
C ASP A 162 -3.91 -9.47 0.36
N VAL A 163 -3.33 -10.20 1.30
CA VAL A 163 -2.35 -9.68 2.27
C VAL A 163 -1.15 -10.60 2.27
N ALA A 164 0.04 -10.04 2.06
CA ALA A 164 1.29 -10.78 1.93
C ALA A 164 2.42 -10.13 2.72
N ILE A 165 3.51 -10.87 2.91
CA ILE A 165 4.74 -10.38 3.52
C ILE A 165 5.81 -10.40 2.44
N GLU A 166 6.55 -9.31 2.30
CA GLU A 166 7.74 -9.19 1.46
C GLU A 166 8.96 -8.82 2.31
N SER A 167 10.14 -9.31 1.92
CA SER A 167 11.43 -9.11 2.60
C SER A 167 12.58 -9.42 1.65
#